data_AF-A0A6L6ZYN8-F1
#
_entry.id   AF-A0A6L6ZYN8-F1
#
_cell.length_a   1.000
_cell.length_b   1.000
_cell.length_c   1.000
_cell.angle_alpha   90.00
_cell.angle_beta   90.00
_cell.angle_gamma   90.00
#
_symmetry.space_group_name_H-M   'P 1'
#
loop_
_entity.id
_entity.type
_entity.pdbx_description
1 polymer ?
#
loop_
_entity_poly.entity_id
_entity_poly.type
_entity_poly.pdbx_seq_one_letter_code
_entity_poly.pdbx_strand_id
1 'polypeptide(L)'
;MTSSAGQRISCNVVETRRDDVARIFNIQRYSLNDGEGIRTVVFFKGCPHLCPWCANPESISGKIQTVRREAKCLHCAKCLRDADECPSGAFERIGRDISLDALEREVMKDDIFFRTSGGGVTLSGGEVLMQAEFATRFLQRLRLWGVSCAIETAGDAPASKLLPLAKLCDEV
;
A
#
# COMPACT_ATOMS: atom_id res chain seq x y z
N MET A 1 37.15 1.67 43.33
CA MET A 1 36.88 0.47 42.50
C MET A 1 35.42 0.12 42.72
N THR A 2 34.48 0.22 41.78
CA THR A 2 34.52 0.08 40.32
C THR A 2 33.50 1.03 39.68
N SER A 3 33.97 1.88 38.75
CA SER A 3 33.13 2.60 37.80
C SER A 3 32.61 1.60 36.77
N SER A 4 31.33 1.24 36.81
CA SER A 4 30.68 0.56 35.69
C SER A 4 30.06 1.60 34.78
N ALA A 5 30.86 2.09 33.84
CA ALA A 5 30.37 2.82 32.68
C ALA A 5 29.46 1.87 31.87
N GLY A 6 28.15 1.98 32.08
CA GLY A 6 27.18 1.34 31.21
C GLY A 6 27.35 1.91 29.79
N GLN A 7 27.61 1.04 28.82
CA GLN A 7 27.64 1.43 27.41
C GLN A 7 26.29 2.08 27.07
N ARG A 8 26.33 3.36 26.71
CA ARG A 8 25.18 4.03 26.10
C ARG A 8 24.88 3.31 24.80
N ILE A 9 23.75 2.61 24.75
CA ILE A 9 23.18 2.13 23.49
C ILE A 9 22.93 3.38 22.65
N SER A 10 23.75 3.60 21.63
CA SER A 10 23.49 4.59 20.58
C SER A 10 22.29 4.08 19.79
N CYS A 11 21.09 4.46 20.25
CA CYS A 11 19.90 4.33 19.44
C CYS A 11 19.96 5.47 18.42
N ASN A 12 20.62 5.23 17.29
CA ASN A 12 20.45 6.08 16.13
C ASN A 12 19.00 5.94 15.71
N VAL A 13 18.17 6.92 16.08
CA VAL A 13 16.86 7.09 15.47
C VAL A 13 17.14 7.41 14.01
N VAL A 14 17.04 6.40 13.15
CA VAL A 14 17.10 6.60 11.70
C VAL A 14 15.85 7.41 11.37
N GLU A 15 16.01 8.71 11.15
CA GLU A 15 14.94 9.55 10.62
C GLU A 15 14.51 8.96 9.27
N THR A 16 13.35 8.28 9.25
CA THR A 16 12.76 7.77 8.02
C THR A 16 12.47 8.95 7.11
N ARG A 17 13.04 8.97 5.91
CA ARG A 17 12.78 10.01 4.92
C ARG A 17 11.28 10.02 4.63
N ARG A 18 10.72 11.19 4.30
CA ARG A 18 9.29 11.33 3.93
C ARG A 18 8.89 10.39 2.78
N ASP A 19 9.88 9.98 1.98
CA ASP A 19 9.77 9.09 0.83
C ASP A 19 9.91 7.59 1.19
N ASP A 20 10.10 7.25 2.48
CA ASP A 20 10.12 5.87 2.99
C ASP A 20 8.73 5.34 3.35
N VAL A 21 7.70 6.18 3.22
CA VAL A 21 6.32 5.88 3.62
C VAL A 21 5.38 6.10 2.43
N ALA A 22 4.52 5.13 2.17
CA ALA A 22 3.41 5.25 1.23
C ALA A 22 2.08 5.22 1.97
N ARG A 23 1.06 5.77 1.32
CA ARG A 23 -0.32 5.64 1.77
C ARG A 23 -1.05 4.62 0.91
N ILE A 24 -1.49 3.54 1.54
CA ILE A 24 -2.27 2.46 0.93
C ILE A 24 -3.63 2.37 1.61
N PHE A 25 -4.65 1.86 0.93
CA PHE A 25 -5.95 1.60 1.55
C PHE A 25 -6.28 0.12 1.70
N ASN A 26 -5.67 -0.76 0.90
CA ASN A 26 -5.92 -2.19 0.99
C ASN A 26 -4.70 -3.01 0.56
N ILE A 27 -4.60 -4.23 1.09
CA ILE A 27 -3.71 -5.28 0.59
C ILE A 27 -4.59 -6.51 0.38
N GLN A 28 -4.85 -6.84 -0.87
CA GLN A 28 -5.64 -8.02 -1.23
C GLN A 28 -4.69 -9.17 -1.51
N ARG A 29 -4.88 -10.27 -0.79
CA ARG A 29 -4.09 -11.49 -0.98
C ARG A 29 -4.82 -12.46 -1.89
N TYR A 30 -4.07 -13.34 -2.53
CA TYR A 30 -4.57 -14.46 -3.33
C TYR A 30 -5.41 -14.06 -4.55
N SER A 31 -5.08 -12.92 -5.18
CA SER A 31 -5.76 -12.53 -6.41
C SER A 31 -5.32 -13.39 -7.59
N LEU A 32 -6.27 -13.68 -8.48
CA LEU A 32 -6.08 -14.49 -9.68
C LEU A 32 -6.25 -13.69 -10.99
N ASN A 33 -6.72 -12.43 -10.89
CA ASN A 33 -7.13 -11.65 -12.06
C ASN A 33 -6.22 -10.43 -12.32
N ASP A 34 -5.28 -10.14 -11.42
CA ASP A 34 -4.47 -8.91 -11.43
C ASP A 34 -3.03 -9.19 -11.92
N GLY A 35 -2.87 -10.13 -12.86
CA GLY A 35 -1.61 -10.61 -13.44
C GLY A 35 -1.48 -12.13 -13.41
N GLU A 36 -0.37 -12.67 -13.92
CA GLU A 36 -0.10 -14.10 -13.94
C GLU A 36 0.11 -14.68 -12.52
N GLY A 37 -0.40 -15.89 -12.31
CA GLY A 37 -0.29 -16.62 -11.05
C GLY A 37 -1.13 -16.03 -9.91
N ILE A 38 -0.86 -16.50 -8.68
CA ILE A 38 -1.47 -15.98 -7.46
C ILE A 38 -0.71 -14.74 -7.03
N ARG A 39 -1.42 -13.62 -6.91
CA ARG A 39 -0.79 -12.32 -6.62
C ARG A 39 -1.32 -11.66 -5.34
N THR A 40 -0.44 -10.91 -4.70
CA THR A 40 -0.81 -9.98 -3.63
C THR A 40 -0.86 -8.58 -4.22
N VAL A 41 -2.04 -7.96 -4.18
CA VAL A 41 -2.30 -6.64 -4.76
C VAL A 41 -2.24 -5.59 -3.67
N VAL A 42 -1.38 -4.58 -3.86
CA VAL A 42 -1.24 -3.45 -2.95
C VAL A 42 -1.96 -2.25 -3.57
N PHE A 43 -3.03 -1.81 -2.91
CA PHE A 43 -3.85 -0.71 -3.40
C PHE A 43 -3.45 0.63 -2.76
N PHE A 44 -2.84 1.51 -3.56
CA PHE A 44 -2.39 2.85 -3.17
C PHE A 44 -3.53 3.86 -3.10
N LYS A 45 -3.39 4.86 -2.22
CA LYS A 45 -4.26 6.05 -2.20
C LYS A 45 -3.73 7.18 -3.08
N GLY A 46 -4.64 8.05 -3.49
CA GLY A 46 -4.43 9.13 -4.44
C GLY A 46 -4.76 8.68 -5.86
N CYS A 47 -5.67 9.39 -6.52
CA CYS A 47 -5.86 9.33 -7.96
C CYS A 47 -6.19 10.74 -8.47
N PRO A 48 -5.55 11.22 -9.54
CA PRO A 48 -5.89 12.53 -10.12
C PRO A 48 -7.20 12.50 -10.91
N HIS A 49 -7.72 11.31 -11.20
CA HIS A 49 -8.92 11.12 -12.01
C HIS A 49 -10.20 11.04 -11.18
N LEU A 50 -11.31 11.38 -11.83
CA LEU A 50 -12.68 11.29 -11.31
C LEU A 50 -13.54 10.44 -12.26
N CYS A 51 -13.09 9.21 -12.54
CA CYS A 51 -13.75 8.31 -13.47
C CYS A 51 -15.20 8.03 -13.01
N PRO A 52 -16.22 8.18 -13.86
CA PRO A 52 -17.62 7.93 -13.48
C PRO A 52 -17.90 6.48 -13.03
N TRP A 53 -17.04 5.55 -13.43
CA TRP A 53 -17.11 4.12 -13.13
C TRP A 53 -15.89 3.65 -12.30
N CYS A 54 -15.28 4.54 -11.51
CA CYS A 54 -14.14 4.17 -10.67
C CYS A 54 -14.51 2.98 -9.77
N ALA A 55 -13.75 1.89 -9.86
CA ALA A 55 -13.97 0.70 -9.02
C ALA A 55 -13.61 0.96 -7.55
N ASN A 56 -12.70 1.90 -7.31
CA ASN A 56 -12.17 2.24 -5.99
C ASN A 56 -12.30 3.76 -5.73
N PRO A 57 -13.50 4.35 -5.67
CA PRO A 57 -13.66 5.79 -5.47
C PRO A 57 -13.07 6.30 -4.15
N GLU A 58 -12.94 5.42 -3.15
CA GLU A 58 -12.28 5.70 -1.88
C GLU A 58 -10.76 5.89 -2.00
N SER A 59 -10.15 5.49 -3.12
CA SER A 59 -8.73 5.68 -3.39
C SER A 59 -8.41 7.08 -3.91
N ILE A 60 -9.39 7.83 -4.44
CA ILE A 60 -9.19 9.13 -5.11
C ILE A 60 -8.47 10.13 -4.20
N SER A 61 -8.91 10.26 -2.94
CA SER A 61 -8.23 11.15 -2.01
C SER A 61 -6.88 10.57 -1.58
N GLY A 62 -5.83 11.37 -1.69
CA GLY A 62 -4.53 11.05 -1.07
C GLY A 62 -4.52 11.16 0.47
N LYS A 63 -5.64 11.50 1.11
CA LYS A 63 -5.75 11.63 2.58
C LYS A 63 -6.30 10.35 3.20
N ILE A 64 -5.93 10.08 4.45
CA ILE A 64 -6.66 9.09 5.26
C ILE A 64 -8.04 9.70 5.56
N GLN A 65 -9.09 8.92 5.32
CA GLN A 65 -10.47 9.38 5.47
C GLN A 65 -11.27 8.43 6.32
N THR A 66 -12.15 8.98 7.13
CA THR A 66 -13.19 8.20 7.81
C THR A 66 -14.45 8.23 6.95
N VAL A 67 -14.88 7.07 6.46
CA VAL A 67 -16.03 6.91 5.57
C VAL A 67 -17.15 6.20 6.32
N ARG A 68 -18.40 6.63 6.11
CA ARG A 68 -19.59 5.96 6.63
C ARG A 68 -20.18 5.04 5.57
N ARG A 69 -20.25 3.74 5.83
CA ARG A 69 -21.02 2.79 5.03
C ARG A 69 -22.46 2.78 5.52
N GLU A 70 -23.37 3.40 4.75
CA GLU A 70 -24.76 3.53 5.21
C GLU A 70 -25.45 2.20 5.45
N ALA A 71 -25.17 1.18 4.64
CA ALA A 71 -25.73 -0.15 4.81
C ALA A 71 -25.41 -0.80 6.19
N LYS A 72 -24.35 -0.35 6.87
CA LYS A 72 -23.95 -0.85 8.20
C LYS A 72 -24.38 0.09 9.33
N CYS A 73 -24.89 1.27 9.03
CA CYS A 73 -25.19 2.24 10.07
C CYS A 73 -26.53 1.92 10.74
N LEU A 74 -26.50 1.74 12.06
CA LEU A 74 -27.71 1.50 12.85
C LEU A 74 -28.53 2.78 13.09
N HIS A 75 -28.09 3.94 12.57
CA HIS A 75 -28.67 5.25 12.90
C HIS A 75 -28.89 5.44 14.40
N CYS A 76 -27.93 4.96 15.21
CA CYS A 76 -27.94 5.14 16.65
C CYS A 76 -27.94 6.62 17.04
N ALA A 77 -28.10 6.91 18.33
CA ALA A 77 -28.03 8.27 18.87
C ALA A 77 -26.75 9.02 18.43
N LYS A 78 -26.67 10.32 18.73
CA LYS A 78 -25.58 11.20 18.29
C LYS A 78 -24.20 10.64 18.70
N CYS A 79 -23.51 9.97 17.77
CA CYS A 79 -22.18 9.41 17.97
C CYS A 79 -21.09 10.39 17.50
N LEU A 80 -19.86 10.19 17.98
CA LEU A 80 -18.71 11.02 17.63
C LEU A 80 -18.24 10.84 16.18
N ARG A 81 -18.82 9.88 15.44
CA ARG A 81 -18.44 9.51 14.07
C ARG A 81 -16.98 9.06 13.96
N ASP A 82 -16.49 8.48 15.06
CA ASP A 82 -15.20 7.83 15.13
C ASP A 82 -15.32 6.39 14.59
N ALA A 83 -14.34 5.95 13.80
CA ALA A 83 -14.28 4.59 13.28
C ALA A 83 -14.00 3.57 14.39
N ASP A 84 -13.18 3.95 15.38
CA ASP A 84 -12.72 3.06 16.43
C ASP A 84 -13.78 2.87 17.53
N GLU A 85 -14.74 3.79 17.62
CA GLU A 85 -15.83 3.77 18.61
C GLU A 85 -17.20 3.41 18.01
N CYS A 86 -17.29 3.16 16.69
CA CYS A 86 -18.57 2.87 16.05
C CYS A 86 -19.02 1.42 16.34
N PRO A 87 -20.10 1.22 17.13
CA PRO A 87 -20.50 -0.13 17.54
C PRO A 87 -20.99 -1.00 16.37
N SER A 88 -21.49 -0.38 15.30
CA SER A 88 -21.94 -1.09 14.11
C SER A 88 -20.85 -1.31 13.06
N GLY A 89 -19.65 -0.76 13.28
CA GLY A 89 -18.58 -0.74 12.28
C GLY A 89 -18.96 -0.01 10.99
N ALA A 90 -19.91 0.93 11.07
CA ALA A 90 -20.33 1.72 9.91
C ALA A 90 -19.29 2.76 9.51
N PHE A 91 -18.56 3.32 10.47
CA PHE A 91 -17.43 4.20 10.21
C PHE A 91 -16.16 3.38 10.03
N GLU A 92 -15.47 3.60 8.91
CA GLU A 92 -14.27 2.89 8.54
C GLU A 92 -13.16 3.88 8.18
N ARG A 93 -11.96 3.64 8.69
CA ARG A 93 -10.77 4.44 8.37
C ARG A 93 -10.13 3.89 7.08
N ILE A 94 -10.35 4.58 5.96
CA ILE A 94 -9.79 4.21 4.67
C ILE A 94 -8.44 4.90 4.48
N GLY A 95 -7.39 4.08 4.52
CA GLY A 95 -6.03 4.52 4.32
C GLY A 95 -5.16 4.34 5.56
N ARG A 96 -3.93 3.91 5.35
CA ARG A 96 -2.88 3.90 6.36
C ARG A 96 -1.55 4.20 5.71
N ASP A 97 -0.67 4.80 6.51
CA ASP A 97 0.72 5.02 6.14
C ASP A 97 1.52 3.75 6.44
N ILE A 98 2.34 3.30 5.49
CA ILE A 98 3.13 2.08 5.59
C ILE A 98 4.56 2.33 5.09
N SER A 99 5.56 1.88 5.84
CA SER A 99 6.95 1.98 5.41
C SER A 99 7.32 0.88 4.42
N LEU A 100 8.40 1.08 3.66
CA LEU A 100 8.96 0.06 2.75
C LEU A 100 9.18 -1.28 3.47
N ASP A 101 9.82 -1.27 4.64
CA ASP A 101 10.10 -2.48 5.42
C ASP A 101 8.82 -3.16 5.91
N ALA A 102 7.83 -2.37 6.35
CA ALA A 102 6.57 -2.93 6.81
C ALA A 102 5.78 -3.56 5.67
N LEU A 103 5.75 -2.90 4.50
CA LEU A 103 5.05 -3.42 3.32
C LEU A 103 5.73 -4.67 2.77
N GLU A 104 7.07 -4.68 2.65
CA GLU A 104 7.84 -5.86 2.24
C GLU A 104 7.54 -7.04 3.16
N ARG A 105 7.65 -6.87 4.48
CA ARG A 105 7.34 -7.94 5.44
C ARG A 105 5.90 -8.44 5.32
N GLU A 106 4.96 -7.56 4.98
CA GLU A 106 3.55 -7.91 4.86
C GLU A 106 3.30 -8.77 3.61
N VAL A 107 3.82 -8.36 2.44
CA VAL A 107 3.62 -9.11 1.18
C VAL A 107 4.43 -10.41 1.13
N MET A 108 5.63 -10.43 1.72
CA MET A 108 6.48 -11.62 1.71
C MET A 108 5.94 -12.78 2.55
N LYS A 109 4.90 -12.55 3.37
CA LYS A 109 4.13 -13.63 4.00
C LYS A 109 3.51 -14.58 2.97
N ASP A 110 3.31 -14.12 1.74
CA ASP A 110 2.72 -14.89 0.65
C ASP A 110 3.76 -15.51 -0.32
N ASP A 111 5.06 -15.45 0.00
CA ASP A 111 6.16 -15.93 -0.86
C ASP A 111 5.99 -17.36 -1.38
N ILE A 112 5.46 -18.27 -0.55
CA ILE A 112 5.21 -19.65 -0.96
C ILE A 112 4.20 -19.74 -2.12
N PHE A 113 3.20 -18.86 -2.15
CA PHE A 113 2.22 -18.80 -3.23
C PHE A 113 2.86 -18.27 -4.50
N PHE A 114 3.66 -17.20 -4.40
CA PHE A 114 4.37 -16.63 -5.54
C PHE A 114 5.25 -17.67 -6.23
N ARG A 115 6.04 -18.42 -5.45
CA ARG A 115 6.95 -19.47 -5.97
C ARG A 115 6.20 -20.63 -6.61
N THR A 116 5.07 -21.04 -6.05
CA THR A 116 4.32 -22.21 -6.54
C THR A 116 3.47 -21.92 -7.76
N SER A 117 2.91 -20.71 -7.85
CA SER A 117 2.02 -20.32 -8.94
C SER A 117 2.72 -19.55 -10.07
N GLY A 118 4.00 -19.16 -9.90
CA GLY A 118 4.65 -18.19 -10.78
C GLY A 118 4.11 -16.77 -10.64
N GLY A 119 3.44 -16.48 -9.51
CA GLY A 119 2.81 -15.18 -9.27
C GLY A 119 3.74 -14.19 -8.57
N GLY A 120 3.15 -13.18 -7.92
CA GLY A 120 3.94 -12.16 -7.26
C GLY A 120 3.13 -11.01 -6.70
N VAL A 121 3.61 -9.79 -6.90
CA VAL A 121 2.98 -8.58 -6.37
C VAL A 121 2.49 -7.70 -7.51
N THR A 122 1.30 -7.14 -7.35
CA THR A 122 0.73 -6.13 -8.26
C THR A 122 0.51 -4.84 -7.49
N LEU A 123 0.98 -3.71 -8.03
CA LEU A 123 0.66 -2.40 -7.48
C LEU A 123 -0.56 -1.83 -8.22
N SER A 124 -1.60 -1.48 -7.48
CA SER A 124 -2.86 -0.95 -8.01
C SER A 124 -3.39 0.14 -7.06
N GLY A 125 -4.69 0.47 -7.10
CA GLY A 125 -5.34 1.40 -6.18
C GLY A 125 -6.08 2.53 -6.86
N GLY A 126 -5.66 3.74 -6.51
CA GLY A 126 -5.90 4.92 -7.32
C GLY A 126 -4.89 4.94 -8.48
N GLU A 127 -4.06 5.97 -8.51
CA GLU A 127 -2.96 6.05 -9.47
C GLU A 127 -1.63 5.85 -8.74
N VAL A 128 -1.02 4.68 -8.93
CA VAL A 128 0.27 4.30 -8.33
C VAL A 128 1.35 5.34 -8.62
N LEU A 129 1.30 5.97 -9.80
CA LEU A 129 2.28 6.95 -10.22
C LEU A 129 2.25 8.26 -9.39
N MET A 130 1.19 8.53 -8.63
CA MET A 130 1.20 9.60 -7.62
C MET A 130 2.22 9.35 -6.50
N GLN A 131 2.61 8.09 -6.28
CA GLN A 131 3.59 7.65 -5.29
C GLN A 131 4.75 6.87 -5.95
N ALA A 132 5.10 7.23 -7.20
CA ALA A 132 6.06 6.49 -8.04
C ALA A 132 7.43 6.25 -7.39
N GLU A 133 7.95 7.18 -6.60
CA GLU A 133 9.27 7.05 -5.96
C GLU A 133 9.28 5.91 -4.93
N PHE A 134 8.27 5.84 -4.07
CA PHE A 134 8.10 4.73 -3.15
C PHE A 134 7.86 3.42 -3.90
N ALA A 135 6.95 3.43 -4.89
CA ALA A 135 6.62 2.23 -5.67
C ALA A 135 7.84 1.65 -6.38
N THR A 136 8.67 2.49 -7.00
CA THR A 136 9.92 2.08 -7.65
C THR A 136 10.87 1.40 -6.68
N ARG A 137 11.09 2.00 -5.50
CA ARG A 137 11.95 1.44 -4.45
C ARG A 137 11.40 0.12 -3.90
N PHE A 138 10.09 0.02 -3.78
CA PHE A 138 9.43 -1.20 -3.33
C PHE A 138 9.61 -2.35 -4.34
N LEU A 139 9.35 -2.10 -5.63
CA LEU A 139 9.57 -3.09 -6.68
C LEU A 139 11.03 -3.52 -6.77
N GLN A 140 11.99 -2.58 -6.67
CA GLN A 140 13.41 -2.91 -6.63
C GLN A 140 13.74 -3.93 -5.54
N ARG A 141 13.16 -3.78 -4.33
CA ARG A 141 13.37 -4.72 -3.23
C ARG A 141 12.76 -6.08 -3.52
N LEU A 142 11.52 -6.13 -4.03
CA LEU A 142 10.86 -7.38 -4.38
C LEU A 142 11.63 -8.18 -5.44
N ARG A 143 12.21 -7.49 -6.43
CA ARG A 143 13.06 -8.15 -7.44
C ARG A 143 14.31 -8.78 -6.85
N LEU A 144 14.89 -8.23 -5.78
CA LEU A 144 16.02 -8.87 -5.08
C LEU A 144 15.62 -10.21 -4.45
N TRP A 145 14.34 -10.39 -4.13
CA TRP A 145 13.79 -11.65 -3.64
C TRP A 145 13.35 -12.60 -4.77
N GLY A 146 13.46 -12.17 -6.02
CA GLY A 146 12.98 -12.92 -7.19
C GLY A 146 11.46 -12.94 -7.33
N VAL A 147 10.75 -11.97 -6.76
CA VAL A 147 9.29 -11.86 -6.84
C VAL A 147 8.88 -11.16 -8.14
N SER A 148 7.94 -11.77 -8.89
CA SER A 148 7.35 -11.15 -10.09
C SER A 148 6.58 -9.88 -9.72
N CYS A 149 6.74 -8.85 -10.52
CA CYS A 149 6.19 -7.52 -10.25
C CYS A 149 5.29 -7.06 -11.40
N ALA A 150 4.10 -6.55 -11.08
CA ALA A 150 3.17 -5.96 -12.05
C ALA A 150 2.64 -4.62 -11.54
N ILE A 151 2.12 -3.80 -12.46
CA ILE A 151 1.47 -2.52 -12.13
C ILE A 151 0.17 -2.36 -12.93
N GLU A 152 -0.87 -1.90 -12.25
CA GLU A 152 -2.08 -1.39 -12.88
C GLU A 152 -2.09 0.14 -12.78
N THR A 153 -2.06 0.83 -13.91
CA THR A 153 -1.97 2.30 -13.96
C THR A 153 -2.71 2.86 -15.17
N ALA A 154 -3.25 4.08 -15.05
CA ALA A 154 -3.79 4.82 -16.18
C ALA A 154 -2.69 5.59 -16.94
N GLY A 155 -1.45 5.58 -16.43
CA GLY A 155 -0.30 6.21 -17.07
C GLY A 155 -0.21 7.72 -16.86
N ASP A 156 -0.94 8.30 -15.91
CA ASP A 156 -1.00 9.75 -15.68
C ASP A 156 0.20 10.29 -14.89
N ALA A 157 1.39 10.15 -15.46
CA ALA A 157 2.60 10.80 -14.98
C ALA A 157 3.62 11.03 -16.10
N PRO A 158 4.59 11.94 -15.90
CA PRO A 158 5.71 12.10 -16.82
C PRO A 158 6.47 10.78 -17.03
N ALA A 159 6.95 10.56 -18.25
CA ALA A 159 7.74 9.37 -18.59
C ALA A 159 8.96 9.16 -17.67
N SER A 160 9.53 10.24 -17.11
CA SER A 160 10.62 10.17 -16.15
C SER A 160 10.26 9.46 -14.84
N LYS A 161 8.97 9.39 -14.47
CA LYS A 161 8.47 8.65 -13.31
C LYS A 161 7.96 7.25 -13.69
N LEU A 162 7.28 7.14 -14.83
CA LEU A 162 6.71 5.87 -15.29
C LEU A 162 7.78 4.87 -15.75
N LEU A 163 8.73 5.30 -16.59
CA LEU A 163 9.68 4.38 -17.22
C LEU A 163 10.61 3.65 -16.23
N PRO A 164 11.16 4.30 -15.18
CA PRO A 164 11.95 3.59 -14.17
C PRO A 164 11.16 2.49 -13.46
N LEU A 165 9.89 2.76 -13.17
CA LEU A 165 8.99 1.80 -12.53
C LEU A 165 8.65 0.66 -13.50
N ALA A 166 8.22 0.97 -14.72
CA ALA A 166 7.82 -0.01 -15.72
C ALA A 166 8.94 -1.01 -16.07
N LYS A 167 10.22 -0.58 -16.04
CA LYS A 167 11.39 -1.48 -16.23
C LYS A 167 11.56 -2.54 -15.14
N LEU A 168 10.88 -2.38 -14.00
CA LEU A 168 10.90 -3.32 -12.89
C LEU A 168 9.72 -4.28 -12.93
N CYS A 169 8.74 -4.03 -13.79
CA CYS A 169 7.60 -4.90 -13.96
C CYS A 169 7.89 -5.96 -15.01
N ASP A 170 7.46 -7.19 -14.73
CA ASP A 170 7.50 -8.32 -15.67
C ASP A 170 6.23 -8.32 -16.55
N GLU A 171 5.16 -7.69 -16.07
CA GLU A 171 3.88 -7.50 -16.76
C GLU A 171 3.40 -6.03 -16.59
N VAL A 172 2.81 -5.46 -17.64
CA VAL A 172 2.20 -4.12 -17.64
C VAL A 172 0.81 -4.20 -18.23
#